data_AF-A0A2V6BD06-F1
#
_entry.id   AF-A0A2V6BD06-F1
#
_cell.length_a   1.000
_cell.length_b   1.000
_cell.length_c   1.000
_cell.angle_alpha   90.00
_cell.angle_beta   90.00
_cell.angle_gamma   90.00
#
_symmetry.space_group_name_H-M   'P 1'
#
loop_
_entity.id
_entity.type
_entity.pdbx_description
1 polymer ?
#
loop_
_entity_poly.entity_id
_entity_poly.type
_entity_poly.pdbx_seq_one_letter_code
_entity_poly.pdbx_strand_id
1 'polypeptide(L)'
;KPLEANDEVLARRYEAALRQGAEIIPFDVEAARLYAGIRNDRTIRPPDAIQLACAAQARVDLFITNDDRLSMKSIARIQFITSLQRAFL
;
A
#
# COMPACT_ATOMS: atom_id res chain seq x y z
N LYS A 1 -8.41 0.96 -17.24
CA LYS A 1 -8.89 1.10 -15.84
C LYS A 1 -10.41 1.29 -15.91
N PRO A 2 -11.23 0.63 -15.07
CA PRO A 2 -12.69 0.63 -15.23
C PRO A 2 -13.30 2.04 -15.32
N LEU A 3 -12.87 2.94 -14.44
CA LEU A 3 -13.35 4.33 -14.43
C LEU A 3 -12.96 5.14 -15.67
N GLU A 4 -11.77 4.92 -16.24
CA GLU A 4 -11.38 5.57 -17.51
C GLU A 4 -12.25 5.10 -18.69
N ALA A 5 -12.81 3.89 -18.60
CA ALA A 5 -13.70 3.32 -19.60
C ALA A 5 -15.20 3.54 -19.28
N ASN A 6 -15.52 4.30 -18.23
CA ASN A 6 -16.88 4.44 -17.69
C ASN A 6 -17.58 3.11 -17.34
N ASP A 7 -16.80 2.06 -17.04
CA ASP A 7 -17.31 0.77 -16.60
C ASP A 7 -17.50 0.76 -15.07
N GLU A 8 -18.62 1.33 -14.63
CA GLU A 8 -18.99 1.36 -13.21
C GLU A 8 -19.26 -0.03 -12.62
N VAL A 9 -19.73 -0.97 -13.45
CA VAL A 9 -20.05 -2.32 -12.99
C VAL A 9 -18.76 -3.03 -12.58
N LEU A 10 -17.73 -2.96 -13.41
CA LEU A 10 -16.43 -3.54 -13.10
C LEU A 10 -15.75 -2.83 -11.92
N ALA A 11 -15.88 -1.51 -11.80
CA ALA A 11 -15.37 -0.76 -10.64
C ALA A 11 -15.99 -1.26 -9.33
N ARG A 12 -17.33 -1.38 -9.26
CA ARG A 12 -18.04 -1.90 -8.08
C ARG A 12 -17.65 -3.35 -7.76
N ARG A 13 -17.40 -4.18 -8.77
CA ARG A 13 -16.95 -5.58 -8.55
C ARG A 13 -15.56 -5.63 -7.91
N TYR A 14 -14.64 -4.75 -8.31
CA TYR A 14 -13.31 -4.67 -7.69
C TYR A 14 -13.40 -4.22 -6.23
N GLU A 15 -14.21 -3.20 -5.92
CA GLU A 15 -14.43 -2.76 -4.55
C GLU A 15 -15.03 -3.86 -3.66
N ALA A 16 -16.03 -4.59 -4.17
CA ALA A 16 -16.65 -5.70 -3.45
C ALA A 16 -15.66 -6.84 -3.19
N ALA A 17 -14.85 -7.21 -4.19
CA ALA A 17 -13.85 -8.26 -4.05
C ALA A 17 -12.82 -7.94 -2.96
N LEU A 18 -12.35 -6.69 -2.90
CA LEU A 18 -11.41 -6.24 -1.85
C LEU A 18 -12.03 -6.38 -0.45
N ARG A 19 -13.28 -5.93 -0.27
CA ARG A 19 -13.97 -6.01 1.03
C ARG A 19 -14.31 -7.44 1.47
N GLN A 20 -14.39 -8.39 0.54
CA GLN A 20 -14.64 -9.79 0.86
C GLN A 20 -13.38 -10.54 1.31
N GLY A 21 -12.20 -10.15 0.82
CA GLY A 21 -10.95 -10.88 1.04
C GLY A 21 -9.92 -10.17 1.91
N ALA A 22 -10.12 -8.90 2.26
CA ALA A 22 -9.14 -8.12 3.00
C ALA A 22 -9.79 -7.09 3.93
N GLU A 23 -9.08 -6.76 5.01
CA GLU A 23 -9.36 -5.57 5.81
C GLU A 23 -8.90 -4.32 5.06
N ILE A 24 -9.76 -3.31 4.97
CA ILE A 24 -9.43 -2.04 4.32
C ILE A 24 -8.92 -1.06 5.37
N ILE A 25 -7.61 -0.81 5.35
CA ILE A 25 -6.98 0.18 6.22
C ILE A 25 -7.23 1.59 5.64
N PRO A 26 -7.92 2.49 6.36
CA PRO A 26 -8.15 3.85 5.90
C PRO A 26 -6.85 4.66 5.94
N PHE A 27 -6.73 5.66 5.05
CA PHE A 27 -5.71 6.69 5.17
C PHE A 27 -6.22 7.80 6.09
N ASP A 28 -5.95 7.66 7.39
CA ASP A 28 -6.41 8.59 8.42
C ASP A 28 -5.33 9.62 8.84
N VAL A 29 -5.58 10.35 9.93
CA VAL A 29 -4.67 11.39 10.44
C VAL A 29 -3.32 10.82 10.88
N GLU A 30 -3.27 9.62 11.46
CA GLU A 30 -2.00 9.00 11.86
C GLU A 30 -1.22 8.56 10.62
N ALA A 31 -1.89 7.91 9.67
CA ALA A 31 -1.28 7.55 8.38
C ALA A 31 -0.78 8.81 7.64
N ALA A 32 -1.52 9.91 7.66
CA ALA A 32 -1.10 11.17 7.04
C ALA A 32 0.18 11.74 7.67
N ARG A 33 0.35 11.61 8.99
CA ARG A 33 1.59 12.00 9.68
C ARG A 33 2.77 11.12 9.29
N LEU A 34 2.56 9.79 9.23
CA LEU A 34 3.59 8.84 8.79
C LEU A 34 3.99 9.09 7.33
N TYR A 35 3.01 9.35 6.45
CA TYR A 35 3.23 9.71 5.05
C TYR A 35 4.16 10.92 4.92
N ALA A 36 3.93 11.99 5.68
CA ALA A 36 4.79 13.17 5.64
C ALA A 36 6.26 12.84 5.97
N GLY A 37 6.48 11.95 6.95
CA GLY A 37 7.82 11.45 7.29
C GLY A 37 8.44 10.61 6.18
N ILE A 38 7.69 9.68 5.60
CA ILE A 38 8.13 8.81 4.50
C ILE A 38 8.51 9.65 3.26
N ARG A 39 7.78 10.73 2.99
CA ARG A 39 8.01 11.62 1.83
C ARG A 39 9.29 12.46 1.91
N ASN A 40 10.00 12.44 3.03
CA ASN A 40 11.37 12.94 3.08
C ASN A 40 12.29 12.14 2.14
N ASP A 41 12.00 10.86 1.92
CA ASP A 41 12.58 10.09 0.82
C ASP A 41 11.86 10.41 -0.49
N ARG A 42 12.53 11.18 -1.35
CA ARG A 42 11.99 11.60 -2.65
C ARG A 42 11.95 10.48 -3.69
N THR A 43 12.63 9.36 -3.45
CA THR A 43 12.62 8.20 -4.36
C THR A 43 11.37 7.34 -4.20
N ILE A 44 10.63 7.49 -3.08
CA ILE A 44 9.33 6.86 -2.88
C ILE A 44 8.26 7.73 -3.53
N ARG A 45 7.41 7.19 -4.41
CA ARG A 45 6.36 7.96 -5.07
C ARG A 45 5.20 8.22 -4.10
N PRO A 46 4.40 9.30 -4.30
CA PRO A 46 3.30 9.61 -3.40
C PRO A 46 2.29 8.45 -3.16
N PRO A 47 1.84 7.69 -4.19
CA PRO A 47 0.94 6.56 -3.96
C PRO A 47 1.56 5.46 -3.09
N ASP A 48 2.84 5.12 -3.33
CA ASP A 48 3.58 4.12 -2.56
C ASP A 48 3.75 4.58 -1.10
N ALA A 49 4.00 5.87 -0.89
CA ALA A 49 4.11 6.44 0.46
C ALA A 49 2.79 6.40 1.24
N ILE A 50 1.63 6.57 0.57
CA ILE A 50 0.31 6.40 1.21
C ILE A 50 0.14 4.95 1.67
N GLN A 51 0.44 3.99 0.81
CA GLN A 51 0.33 2.56 1.13
C GLN A 51 1.26 2.15 2.28
N LEU A 52 2.52 2.59 2.25
CA LEU A 52 3.47 2.36 3.34
C LEU A 52 3.04 3.03 4.64
N ALA A 53 2.43 4.22 4.58
CA ALA A 53 1.95 4.89 5.77
C ALA A 53 0.78 4.15 6.43
N CYS A 54 -0.20 3.69 5.65
CA CYS A 54 -1.28 2.83 6.14
C CYS A 54 -0.74 1.52 6.73
N ALA A 55 0.22 0.87 6.06
CA ALA A 55 0.84 -0.35 6.54
C ALA A 55 1.61 -0.14 7.86
N ALA A 56 2.36 0.95 7.98
CA ALA A 56 3.09 1.32 9.20
C ALA A 56 2.15 1.70 10.35
N GLN A 57 1.02 2.34 10.06
CA GLN A 57 -0.03 2.63 11.03
C GLN A 57 -0.64 1.34 11.57
N ALA A 58 -1.00 0.43 10.68
CA ALA A 58 -1.55 -0.90 11.02
C ALA A 58 -0.51 -1.84 11.64
N ARG A 59 0.78 -1.46 11.66
CA ARG A 59 1.91 -2.22 12.19
C ARG A 59 2.04 -3.61 11.57
N VAL A 60 1.89 -3.69 10.25
CA VAL A 60 1.99 -4.97 9.55
C VAL A 60 3.39 -5.57 9.70
N ASP A 61 3.44 -6.90 9.82
CA ASP A 61 4.71 -7.62 9.82
C ASP A 61 5.33 -7.65 8.41
N LEU A 62 4.51 -7.80 7.36
CA LEU A 62 4.97 -7.94 5.99
C LEU A 62 4.22 -7.03 5.02
N PHE A 63 4.97 -6.20 4.29
CA PHE A 63 4.47 -5.45 3.15
C PHE A 63 4.99 -6.07 1.85
N ILE A 64 4.08 -6.53 0.99
CA ILE A 64 4.40 -7.14 -0.29
C ILE A 64 4.14 -6.15 -1.43
N THR A 65 5.09 -6.03 -2.36
CA THR A 65 4.99 -5.10 -3.50
C THR A 65 5.50 -5.72 -4.80
N ASN A 66 5.01 -5.24 -5.94
CA ASN A 66 5.58 -5.56 -7.25
C ASN A 66 6.70 -4.59 -7.66
N ASP A 67 6.97 -3.55 -6.86
CA ASP A 67 8.08 -2.62 -7.12
C ASP A 67 9.32 -3.06 -6.32
N ASP A 68 10.28 -3.66 -7.02
CA ASP A 68 11.55 -4.10 -6.42
C ASP A 68 12.31 -2.95 -5.74
N ARG A 69 12.16 -1.70 -6.21
CA ARG A 69 12.81 -0.55 -5.58
C ARG A 69 12.23 -0.27 -4.21
N LEU A 70 10.92 -0.47 -4.06
CA LEU A 70 10.22 -0.31 -2.80
C LEU A 70 10.55 -1.45 -1.82
N SER A 71 10.80 -2.66 -2.33
CA SER A 71 11.23 -3.81 -1.52
C SER A 71 12.57 -3.64 -0.82
N MET A 72 13.39 -2.68 -1.25
CA MET A 72 14.67 -2.33 -0.61
C MET A 72 14.53 -1.22 0.45
N LYS A 73 13.33 -0.69 0.67
CA LYS A 73 13.09 0.36 1.67
C LYS A 73 12.92 -0.24 3.05
N SER A 74 13.29 0.55 4.07
CA SER A 74 12.97 0.27 5.46
C SER A 74 12.10 1.40 5.98
N ILE A 75 10.93 1.03 6.51
CA ILE A 75 9.95 1.97 7.06
C ILE A 75 9.70 1.54 8.51
N ALA A 76 9.82 2.50 9.43
CA ALA A 76 9.53 2.22 10.84
C ALA A 76 8.11 1.67 10.99
N ARG A 77 7.94 0.67 11.87
CA ARG A 77 6.67 -0.03 12.14
C ARG A 77 6.19 -0.97 11.02
N ILE A 78 7.03 -1.28 10.04
CA ILE A 78 6.84 -2.39 9.11
C ILE A 78 8.04 -3.33 9.32
N GLN A 79 7.80 -4.58 9.69
CA GLN A 79 8.91 -5.48 10.02
C GLN A 79 9.69 -5.88 8.76
N PHE A 80 8.99 -6.24 7.69
CA PHE A 80 9.57 -6.66 6.42
C PHE A 80 8.87 -6.03 5.23
N ILE A 81 9.66 -5.66 4.22
CA ILE A 81 9.18 -5.26 2.90
C ILE A 81 9.82 -6.20 1.88
N THR A 82 9.02 -6.87 1.05
CA THR A 82 9.53 -7.81 0.07
C THR A 82 8.80 -7.71 -1.26
N SER A 83 9.41 -8.25 -2.31
CA SER A 83 8.74 -8.34 -3.60
C SER A 83 7.77 -9.52 -3.63
N LEU A 84 6.71 -9.42 -4.43
CA LEU A 84 5.73 -10.50 -4.60
C LEU A 84 6.39 -11.82 -4.98
N GLN A 85 7.38 -11.77 -5.89
CA GLN A 85 8.13 -12.94 -6.31
C GLN A 85 8.84 -13.65 -5.15
N ARG A 86 9.39 -12.88 -4.20
CA ARG A 86 10.10 -13.45 -3.04
C ARG A 86 9.17 -13.90 -1.91
N ALA A 87 7.93 -13.43 -1.88
CA ALA A 87 6.96 -13.80 -0.85
C ALA A 87 6.41 -15.24 -1.03
N PHE A 88 6.53 -15.81 -2.23
CA PHE A 88 6.02 -17.14 -2.57
C PHE A 88 7.13 -18.19 -2.79
N LEU A 89 8.37 -17.87 -2.42
CA LEU A 89 9.52 -18.78 -2.41
C LEU A 89 9.82 -19.20 -0.96
#